data_AF-A0A935T5F4-F1
#
_entry.id   AF-A0A935T5F4-F1
#
_cell.length_a   1.000
_cell.length_b   1.000
_cell.length_c   1.000
_cell.angle_alpha   90.00
_cell.angle_beta   90.00
_cell.angle_gamma   90.00
#
_symmetry.space_group_name_H-M   'P 1'
#
loop_
_entity.id
_entity.type
_entity.pdbx_description
1 polymer ?
#
loop_
_entity_poly.entity_id
_entity_poly.type
_entity_poly.pdbx_seq_one_letter_code
_entity_poly.pdbx_strand_id
1 'polypeptide(L)'
;MDLLIDVNVALDYCAKRQPYFAAARDAMELCRFRGGRLWLYTGSVQTLEYNLCAELRRDALAKDENHTTRQIASRSRALLKDFSQDKQWLAALAEEGPVFDETDPEDEQLIRALARFAPGSIKLLSRDQPLLDAHPDKTITPTRYCQQSTEANKLDFIDLKAQQDVVRGAVERNMHRVLHHGNYIMGPEIAELETALAEYVGVKHCLTVASGTDSLEIALRALGIGPGDEVITVPFTWISSAEIIGLVGATPVFVDIEPESFNINVERIEAAITPRTQAILPVSLFGQMPDYAAINAIADRHGLTVIEDAAQSFGATQNDQRSCAMTTIASTSFFPAKPFGCYGDGGALFTDDDHLAEQMRAIRTHGGVQRHHHPLLGMNGRFDTLQAAVLLAKWPL
;
A
#
# COMPACT_ATOMS: atom_id res chain seq x y z
N MET A 1 -7.36 -4.89 -19.26
CA MET A 1 -6.57 -3.89 -20.02
C MET A 1 -7.21 -2.54 -19.82
N ASP A 2 -6.43 -1.56 -19.39
CA ASP A 2 -6.86 -0.18 -19.21
C ASP A 2 -6.89 0.57 -20.54
N LEU A 3 -7.59 1.71 -20.59
CA LEU A 3 -7.63 2.59 -21.75
C LEU A 3 -7.31 4.03 -21.37
N LEU A 4 -6.33 4.63 -22.05
CA LEU A 4 -6.15 6.08 -22.09
C LEU A 4 -7.02 6.64 -23.20
N ILE A 5 -7.86 7.64 -22.92
CA ILE A 5 -8.81 8.16 -23.89
C ILE A 5 -8.19 9.37 -24.60
N ASP A 6 -8.03 9.26 -25.92
CA ASP A 6 -7.65 10.36 -26.79
C ASP A 6 -8.75 11.44 -26.82
N VAL A 7 -8.35 12.70 -27.01
CA VAL A 7 -9.22 13.86 -27.26
C VAL A 7 -10.32 13.55 -28.27
N ASN A 8 -9.98 12.93 -29.41
CA ASN A 8 -10.98 12.68 -30.45
C ASN A 8 -12.12 11.74 -29.99
N VAL A 9 -11.82 10.73 -29.18
CA VAL A 9 -12.81 9.79 -28.63
C VAL A 9 -13.60 10.43 -27.49
N ALA A 10 -12.95 11.22 -26.64
CA ALA A 10 -13.62 11.97 -25.59
C ALA A 10 -14.67 12.95 -26.17
N LEU A 11 -14.34 13.62 -27.28
CA LEU A 11 -15.27 14.49 -28.00
C LEU A 11 -16.45 13.71 -28.60
N ASP A 12 -16.21 12.51 -29.15
CA ASP A 12 -17.29 11.67 -29.68
C ASP A 12 -18.33 11.36 -28.61
N TYR A 13 -17.84 11.06 -27.40
CA TYR A 13 -18.69 10.79 -26.24
C TYR A 13 -19.43 12.04 -25.75
N CYS A 14 -18.68 13.11 -25.44
CA CYS A 14 -19.24 14.32 -24.81
C CYS A 14 -20.23 15.08 -25.71
N ALA A 15 -19.92 15.18 -27.01
CA ALA A 15 -20.78 15.85 -27.98
C ALA A 15 -21.78 14.91 -28.68
N LYS A 16 -21.76 13.60 -28.35
CA LYS A 16 -22.58 12.56 -28.98
C LYS A 16 -22.45 12.52 -30.52
N ARG A 17 -21.23 12.65 -31.04
CA ARG A 17 -20.97 12.76 -32.48
C ARG A 17 -21.32 11.46 -33.20
N GLN A 18 -22.16 11.55 -34.24
CA GLN A 18 -22.48 10.41 -35.09
C GLN A 18 -21.49 10.30 -36.25
N PRO A 19 -21.11 9.07 -36.69
CA PRO A 19 -21.55 7.76 -36.19
C PRO A 19 -20.74 7.22 -35.00
N TYR A 20 -19.80 7.99 -34.44
CA TYR A 20 -18.75 7.49 -33.54
C TYR A 20 -19.18 7.26 -32.09
N PHE A 21 -20.23 7.94 -31.63
CA PHE A 21 -20.68 7.93 -30.23
C PHE A 21 -20.92 6.52 -29.68
N ALA A 22 -21.61 5.66 -30.43
CA ALA A 22 -21.96 4.32 -29.98
C ALA A 22 -20.70 3.48 -29.70
N ALA A 23 -19.75 3.46 -30.64
CA ALA A 23 -18.51 2.71 -30.48
C ALA A 23 -17.66 3.23 -29.31
N ALA A 24 -17.57 4.56 -29.14
CA ALA A 24 -16.85 5.18 -28.02
C ALA A 24 -17.47 4.79 -26.67
N ARG A 25 -18.80 4.89 -26.54
CA ARG A 25 -19.53 4.47 -25.33
C ARG A 25 -19.31 2.99 -25.04
N ASP A 26 -19.52 2.13 -26.03
CA ASP A 26 -19.47 0.68 -25.85
C ASP A 26 -18.07 0.22 -25.45
N ALA A 27 -17.01 0.81 -26.03
CA ALA A 27 -15.63 0.51 -25.65
C ALA A 27 -15.33 0.90 -24.19
N MET A 28 -15.79 2.06 -23.75
CA MET A 28 -15.61 2.52 -22.37
C MET A 28 -16.38 1.65 -21.37
N GLU A 29 -17.64 1.32 -21.68
CA GLU A 29 -18.47 0.45 -20.84
C GLU A 29 -17.87 -0.96 -20.75
N LEU A 30 -17.44 -1.52 -21.88
CA LEU A 30 -16.79 -2.83 -21.93
C LEU A 30 -15.46 -2.85 -21.16
N CYS A 31 -14.68 -1.77 -21.23
CA CYS A 31 -13.45 -1.65 -20.45
C CYS A 31 -13.74 -1.78 -18.95
N ARG A 32 -14.72 -1.03 -18.45
CA ARG A 32 -15.13 -1.13 -17.04
C ARG A 32 -15.69 -2.50 -16.69
N PHE A 33 -16.52 -3.08 -17.56
CA PHE A 33 -17.07 -4.43 -17.36
C PHE A 33 -15.97 -5.49 -17.23
N ARG A 34 -14.87 -5.31 -17.97
CA ARG A 34 -13.67 -6.17 -17.91
C ARG A 34 -12.75 -5.84 -16.72
N GLY A 35 -13.12 -4.91 -15.84
CA GLY A 35 -12.27 -4.46 -14.73
C GLY A 35 -11.09 -3.57 -15.16
N GLY A 36 -11.08 -3.12 -16.41
CA GLY A 36 -10.11 -2.15 -16.93
C GLY A 36 -10.51 -0.72 -16.55
N ARG A 37 -9.50 0.13 -16.36
CA ARG A 37 -9.69 1.53 -15.97
C ARG A 37 -9.66 2.46 -17.18
N LEU A 38 -10.35 3.59 -17.04
CA LEU A 38 -10.36 4.67 -18.02
C LEU A 38 -9.50 5.83 -17.51
N TRP A 39 -8.60 6.30 -18.36
CA TRP A 39 -7.65 7.36 -18.05
C TRP A 39 -7.86 8.56 -18.97
N LEU A 40 -7.63 9.76 -18.43
CA LEU A 40 -7.51 11.02 -19.16
C LEU A 40 -6.11 11.58 -18.98
N TYR A 41 -5.55 12.14 -20.05
CA TYR A 41 -4.27 12.81 -19.98
C TYR A 41 -4.43 14.24 -19.48
N THR A 42 -3.65 14.63 -18.47
CA THR A 42 -3.73 15.97 -17.89
C THR A 42 -3.32 17.06 -18.86
N GLY A 43 -2.40 16.77 -19.79
CA GLY A 43 -1.95 17.74 -20.81
C GLY A 43 -3.03 18.05 -21.87
N SER A 44 -4.04 17.19 -22.00
CA SER A 44 -5.12 17.36 -22.99
C SER A 44 -6.30 18.21 -22.51
N VAL A 45 -6.30 18.71 -21.27
CA VAL A 45 -7.47 19.40 -20.68
C VAL A 45 -7.87 20.64 -21.50
N GLN A 46 -6.89 21.46 -21.86
CA GLN A 46 -7.14 22.68 -22.64
C GLN A 46 -7.62 22.32 -24.06
N THR A 47 -7.02 21.31 -24.68
CA THR A 47 -7.40 20.84 -26.02
C THR A 47 -8.82 20.27 -26.04
N LEU A 48 -9.17 19.47 -25.02
CA LEU A 48 -10.52 18.95 -24.79
C LEU A 48 -11.55 20.09 -24.67
N GLU A 49 -11.30 21.07 -23.80
CA GLU A 49 -12.23 22.19 -23.60
C GLU A 49 -12.39 23.03 -24.86
N TYR A 50 -11.29 23.33 -25.54
CA TYR A 50 -11.28 24.12 -26.77
C TYR A 50 -12.06 23.42 -27.89
N ASN A 51 -11.74 22.16 -28.17
CA ASN A 51 -12.37 21.39 -29.23
C ASN A 51 -13.84 21.12 -28.94
N LEU A 52 -14.21 20.84 -27.68
CA LEU A 52 -15.62 20.65 -27.31
C LEU A 52 -16.41 21.95 -27.45
N CYS A 53 -15.85 23.11 -27.09
CA CYS A 53 -16.49 24.39 -27.34
C CYS A 53 -16.72 24.63 -28.84
N ALA A 54 -15.73 24.34 -29.69
CA ALA A 54 -15.87 24.46 -31.13
C ALA A 54 -16.98 23.55 -31.67
N GLU A 55 -17.04 22.31 -31.20
CA GLU A 55 -18.09 21.35 -31.58
C GLU A 55 -19.48 21.83 -31.18
N LEU A 56 -19.67 22.24 -29.92
CA LEU A 56 -20.95 22.72 -29.41
C LEU A 56 -21.43 23.99 -30.12
N ARG A 57 -20.52 24.87 -30.56
CA ARG A 57 -20.86 26.03 -31.41
C ARG A 57 -21.37 25.58 -32.77
N ARG A 58 -20.71 24.62 -33.42
CA ARG A 58 -21.14 24.09 -34.72
C ARG A 58 -22.53 23.45 -34.61
N ASP A 59 -22.78 22.67 -33.57
CA ASP A 59 -24.06 22.03 -33.32
C ASP A 59 -25.18 23.05 -33.03
N ALA A 60 -24.92 24.07 -32.21
CA ALA A 60 -25.87 25.14 -31.94
C ALA A 60 -26.24 25.93 -33.21
N LEU A 61 -25.24 26.26 -34.04
CA LEU A 61 -25.47 26.90 -35.33
C LEU A 61 -26.31 26.03 -36.28
N ALA A 62 -26.05 24.72 -36.34
CA ALA A 62 -26.83 23.79 -37.16
C ALA A 62 -28.29 23.64 -36.70
N LYS A 63 -28.58 23.93 -35.43
CA LYS A 63 -29.93 23.88 -34.82
C LYS A 63 -30.62 25.24 -34.73
N ASP A 64 -30.01 26.29 -35.28
CA ASP A 64 -30.48 27.68 -35.17
C ASP A 64 -30.66 28.15 -33.70
N GLU A 65 -29.82 27.63 -32.80
CA GLU A 65 -29.82 27.98 -31.38
C GLU A 65 -28.81 29.10 -31.10
N ASN A 66 -29.29 30.26 -30.63
CA ASN A 66 -28.43 31.40 -30.33
C ASN A 66 -27.82 31.28 -28.92
N HIS A 67 -26.64 30.67 -28.84
CA HIS A 67 -25.86 30.54 -27.61
C HIS A 67 -24.69 31.54 -27.57
N THR A 68 -24.56 32.26 -26.46
CA THR A 68 -23.38 33.08 -26.18
C THR A 68 -22.14 32.21 -25.96
N THR A 69 -20.95 32.77 -26.22
CA THR A 69 -19.66 32.13 -25.91
C THR A 69 -19.58 31.63 -24.47
N ARG A 70 -20.15 32.38 -23.51
CA ARG A 70 -20.17 32.00 -22.10
C ARG A 70 -21.06 30.78 -21.83
N GLN A 71 -22.22 30.70 -22.47
CA GLN A 71 -23.11 29.54 -22.35
C GLN A 71 -22.46 28.27 -22.92
N ILE A 72 -21.79 28.37 -24.08
CA ILE A 72 -21.06 27.24 -24.66
C ILE A 72 -19.93 26.78 -23.74
N ALA A 73 -19.11 27.69 -23.22
CA ALA A 73 -18.02 27.35 -22.32
C ALA A 73 -18.53 26.69 -21.03
N SER A 74 -19.62 27.21 -20.46
CA SER A 74 -20.28 26.62 -19.29
C SER A 74 -20.77 25.19 -19.56
N ARG A 75 -21.42 24.97 -20.70
CA ARG A 75 -21.91 23.65 -21.13
C ARG A 75 -20.76 22.68 -21.39
N SER A 76 -19.70 23.12 -22.05
CA SER A 76 -18.48 22.33 -22.30
C SER A 76 -17.87 21.84 -20.99
N ARG A 77 -17.65 22.73 -20.02
CA ARG A 77 -17.13 22.37 -18.68
C ARG A 77 -18.05 21.43 -17.94
N ALA A 78 -19.37 21.61 -18.02
CA ALA A 78 -20.32 20.71 -17.37
C ALA A 78 -20.23 19.28 -17.95
N LEU A 79 -20.13 19.14 -19.28
CA LEU A 79 -19.98 17.85 -19.95
C LEU A 79 -18.62 17.19 -19.62
N LEU A 80 -17.53 17.94 -19.65
CA LEU A 80 -16.20 17.40 -19.29
C LEU A 80 -16.09 17.04 -17.81
N LYS A 81 -16.76 17.81 -16.94
CA LYS A 81 -16.85 17.48 -15.51
C LYS A 81 -17.59 16.17 -15.32
N ASP A 82 -18.71 15.96 -15.99
CA ASP A 82 -19.47 14.70 -15.94
C ASP A 82 -18.65 13.53 -16.50
N PHE A 83 -18.05 13.73 -17.67
CA PHE A 83 -17.23 12.73 -18.34
C PHE A 83 -16.01 12.28 -17.53
N SER A 84 -15.42 13.13 -16.69
CA SER A 84 -14.21 12.80 -15.92
C SER A 84 -14.47 12.17 -14.56
N GLN A 85 -15.71 12.09 -14.07
CA GLN A 85 -16.01 11.61 -12.70
C GLN A 85 -15.56 10.17 -12.44
N ASP A 86 -15.61 9.31 -13.46
CA ASP A 86 -15.26 7.89 -13.36
C ASP A 86 -13.89 7.56 -13.97
N LYS A 87 -13.03 8.57 -14.16
CA LYS A 87 -11.74 8.42 -14.83
C LYS A 87 -10.58 8.81 -13.93
N GLN A 88 -9.45 8.17 -14.21
CA GLN A 88 -8.18 8.49 -13.56
C GLN A 88 -7.41 9.52 -14.39
N TRP A 89 -6.58 10.33 -13.74
CA TRP A 89 -5.75 11.32 -14.41
C TRP A 89 -4.32 10.81 -14.57
N LEU A 90 -3.82 10.84 -15.80
CA LEU A 90 -2.46 10.46 -16.15
C LEU A 90 -1.65 11.71 -16.50
N ALA A 91 -0.53 11.91 -15.81
CA ALA A 91 0.45 12.94 -16.12
C ALA A 91 1.72 12.34 -16.74
N ALA A 92 2.39 13.07 -17.63
CA ALA A 92 3.71 12.68 -18.13
C ALA A 92 4.76 12.98 -17.04
N LEU A 93 5.35 11.93 -16.46
CA LEU A 93 6.41 12.08 -15.46
C LEU A 93 7.67 11.24 -15.77
N ALA A 94 7.64 10.36 -16.77
CA ALA A 94 8.67 9.31 -16.92
C ALA A 94 9.60 9.46 -18.14
N GLU A 95 9.21 10.24 -19.16
CA GLU A 95 10.01 10.37 -20.38
C GLU A 95 10.00 11.83 -20.87
N GLU A 96 10.90 12.64 -20.29
CA GLU A 96 11.27 13.91 -20.91
C GLU A 96 11.86 13.63 -22.31
N GLY A 97 11.47 14.43 -23.30
CA GLY A 97 11.90 14.27 -24.68
C GLY A 97 11.56 15.50 -25.51
N PRO A 98 12.09 15.61 -26.74
CA PRO A 98 11.82 16.75 -27.60
C PRO A 98 10.41 16.64 -28.21
N VAL A 99 9.38 16.87 -27.39
CA VAL A 99 7.97 16.73 -27.81
C VAL A 99 7.65 17.60 -29.03
N PHE A 100 8.27 18.77 -29.14
CA PHE A 100 8.04 19.70 -30.24
C PHE A 100 8.78 19.37 -31.54
N ASP A 101 9.63 18.34 -31.53
CA ASP A 101 10.29 17.85 -32.75
C ASP A 101 9.36 16.90 -33.54
N GLU A 102 8.30 16.39 -32.90
CA GLU A 102 7.31 15.52 -33.52
C GLU A 102 6.21 16.30 -34.26
N THR A 103 5.54 15.62 -35.19
CA THR A 103 4.48 16.22 -36.02
C THR A 103 3.26 16.61 -35.19
N ASP A 104 2.92 15.79 -34.18
CA ASP A 104 1.86 16.09 -33.21
C ASP A 104 2.42 15.95 -31.78
N PRO A 105 2.73 17.09 -31.12
CA PRO A 105 3.18 17.13 -29.74
C PRO A 105 2.23 16.48 -28.71
N GLU A 106 0.92 16.50 -28.94
CA GLU A 106 -0.07 15.92 -28.02
C GLU A 106 -0.06 14.39 -28.10
N ASP A 107 -0.02 13.86 -29.32
CA ASP A 107 0.08 12.41 -29.58
C ASP A 107 1.37 11.83 -28.98
N GLU A 108 2.50 12.51 -29.18
CA GLU A 108 3.77 12.07 -28.63
C GLU A 108 3.73 12.01 -27.10
N GLN A 109 3.11 13.00 -26.45
CA GLN A 109 2.92 12.99 -25.00
C GLN A 109 1.99 11.85 -24.53
N LEU A 110 0.89 11.60 -25.24
CA LEU A 110 -0.02 10.50 -24.93
C LEU A 110 0.69 9.15 -25.00
N ILE A 111 1.50 8.93 -26.04
CA ILE A 111 2.27 7.69 -26.25
C ILE A 111 3.35 7.51 -25.19
N ARG A 112 4.07 8.57 -24.83
CA ARG A 112 5.05 8.55 -23.73
C ARG A 112 4.41 8.28 -22.38
N ALA A 113 3.23 8.84 -22.13
CA ALA A 113 2.51 8.62 -20.87
C ALA A 113 2.17 7.13 -20.65
N LEU A 114 1.99 6.33 -21.71
CA LEU A 114 1.76 4.89 -21.61
C LEU A 114 2.97 4.12 -21.07
N ALA A 115 4.19 4.65 -21.18
CA ALA A 115 5.41 3.99 -20.67
C ALA A 115 5.41 3.83 -19.14
N ARG A 116 4.51 4.54 -18.42
CA ARG A 116 4.29 4.37 -16.98
C ARG A 116 3.66 3.03 -16.60
N PHE A 117 3.14 2.29 -17.59
CA PHE A 117 2.44 1.04 -17.39
C PHE A 117 3.24 -0.12 -17.96
N ALA A 118 3.02 -1.32 -17.43
CA ALA A 118 3.61 -2.53 -17.99
C ALA A 118 3.18 -2.69 -19.47
N PRO A 119 4.07 -3.15 -20.37
CA PRO A 119 3.73 -3.34 -21.78
C PRO A 119 2.44 -4.17 -21.96
N GLY A 120 1.49 -3.64 -22.72
CA GLY A 120 0.20 -4.28 -23.01
C GLY A 120 -0.87 -4.15 -21.91
N SER A 121 -0.58 -3.57 -20.74
CA SER A 121 -1.60 -3.41 -19.69
C SER A 121 -2.56 -2.26 -19.95
N ILE A 122 -2.19 -1.31 -20.81
CA ILE A 122 -2.98 -0.14 -21.23
C ILE A 122 -2.82 0.10 -22.74
N LYS A 123 -3.85 0.66 -23.38
CA LYS A 123 -3.76 1.20 -24.75
C LYS A 123 -4.38 2.59 -24.86
N LEU A 124 -3.88 3.40 -25.79
CA LEU A 124 -4.53 4.64 -26.21
C LEU A 124 -5.72 4.33 -27.12
N LEU A 125 -6.90 4.68 -26.64
CA LEU A 125 -8.16 4.58 -27.36
C LEU A 125 -8.31 5.79 -28.28
N SER A 126 -8.08 5.59 -29.58
CA SER A 126 -8.01 6.67 -30.57
C SER A 126 -8.72 6.30 -31.88
N ARG A 127 -9.12 7.31 -32.65
CA ARG A 127 -9.53 7.16 -34.06
C ARG A 127 -8.59 7.87 -35.03
N ASP A 128 -7.47 8.41 -34.56
CA ASP A 128 -6.49 9.04 -35.42
C ASP A 128 -5.72 7.97 -36.20
N GLN A 129 -5.93 7.92 -37.52
CA GLN A 129 -5.36 6.87 -38.36
C GLN A 129 -3.83 6.94 -38.46
N PRO A 130 -3.21 8.12 -38.73
CA PRO A 130 -1.76 8.28 -38.59
C PRO A 130 -1.22 7.76 -37.26
N LEU A 131 -1.86 8.09 -36.13
CA LEU A 131 -1.42 7.64 -34.80
C LEU A 131 -1.53 6.11 -34.63
N LEU A 132 -2.64 5.55 -35.09
CA LEU A 132 -2.89 4.10 -35.07
C LEU A 132 -1.85 3.33 -35.91
N ASP A 133 -1.49 3.87 -37.07
CA ASP A 133 -0.53 3.26 -37.99
C ASP A 133 0.91 3.38 -37.47
N ALA A 134 1.25 4.49 -36.81
CA ALA A 134 2.56 4.71 -36.20
C ALA A 134 2.79 3.85 -34.96
N HIS A 135 1.73 3.60 -34.16
CA HIS A 135 1.84 2.90 -32.88
C HIS A 135 0.79 1.78 -32.68
N PRO A 136 0.73 0.76 -33.56
CA PRO A 136 -0.32 -0.27 -33.54
C PRO A 136 -0.32 -1.12 -32.25
N ASP A 137 0.83 -1.25 -31.59
CA ASP A 137 0.96 -1.99 -30.34
C ASP A 137 0.43 -1.21 -29.14
N LYS A 138 0.48 0.13 -29.19
CA LYS A 138 0.10 1.02 -28.09
C LYS A 138 -1.31 1.61 -28.24
N THR A 139 -1.87 1.58 -29.45
CA THR A 139 -3.15 2.21 -29.78
C THR A 139 -4.22 1.16 -30.10
N ILE A 140 -5.49 1.56 -30.01
CA ILE A 140 -6.64 0.76 -30.43
C ILE A 140 -7.85 1.63 -30.75
N THR A 141 -8.64 1.24 -31.75
CA THR A 141 -9.93 1.91 -32.01
C THR A 141 -11.03 1.41 -31.09
N PRO A 142 -12.07 2.21 -30.80
CA PRO A 142 -13.22 1.75 -30.03
C PRO A 142 -13.87 0.48 -30.59
N THR A 143 -14.06 0.41 -31.90
CA THR A 143 -14.63 -0.77 -32.57
C THR A 143 -13.74 -2.00 -32.40
N ARG A 144 -12.42 -1.87 -32.60
CA ARG A 144 -11.49 -2.99 -32.47
C ARG A 144 -11.40 -3.50 -31.03
N TYR A 145 -11.45 -2.60 -30.04
CA TYR A 145 -11.48 -2.98 -28.62
C TYR A 145 -12.71 -3.84 -28.30
N CYS A 146 -13.88 -3.45 -28.81
CA CYS A 146 -15.12 -4.21 -28.62
C CYS A 146 -15.09 -5.62 -29.24
N GLN A 147 -14.30 -5.81 -30.30
CA GLN A 147 -14.20 -7.09 -31.02
C GLN A 147 -13.19 -8.08 -30.40
N GLN A 148 -12.35 -7.64 -29.46
CA GLN A 148 -11.38 -8.52 -28.82
C GLN A 148 -12.06 -9.53 -27.89
N SER A 149 -11.71 -10.82 -28.00
CA SER A 149 -12.15 -11.87 -27.07
C SER A 149 -11.53 -11.67 -25.68
N THR A 150 -12.32 -11.86 -24.63
CA THR A 150 -11.86 -11.83 -23.23
C THR A 150 -11.23 -13.13 -22.79
N GLU A 151 -10.08 -13.05 -22.13
CA GLU A 151 -9.69 -14.04 -21.13
C GLU A 151 -10.48 -13.79 -19.83
N ALA A 152 -10.75 -14.85 -19.07
CA ALA A 152 -11.48 -14.74 -17.81
C ALA A 152 -10.65 -13.95 -16.77
N ASN A 153 -11.29 -13.02 -16.05
CA ASN A 153 -10.65 -12.31 -14.95
C ASN A 153 -10.27 -13.30 -13.84
N LYS A 154 -8.98 -13.40 -13.54
CA LYS A 154 -8.46 -14.17 -12.41
C LYS A 154 -8.83 -13.44 -11.11
N LEU A 155 -9.38 -14.17 -10.13
CA LEU A 155 -9.59 -13.64 -8.78
C LEU A 155 -8.28 -13.77 -8.00
N ASP A 156 -7.79 -12.65 -7.47
CA ASP A 156 -6.60 -12.63 -6.63
C ASP A 156 -6.97 -13.07 -5.20
N PHE A 157 -6.07 -13.82 -4.55
CA PHE A 157 -6.26 -14.25 -3.16
C PHE A 157 -6.26 -13.04 -2.20
N ILE A 158 -5.38 -12.07 -2.45
CA ILE A 158 -5.33 -10.76 -1.78
C ILE A 158 -5.11 -9.70 -2.87
N ASP A 159 -6.12 -8.86 -3.11
CA ASP A 159 -6.09 -7.84 -4.16
C ASP A 159 -5.51 -6.50 -3.67
N LEU A 160 -4.18 -6.41 -3.65
CA LEU A 160 -3.46 -5.17 -3.30
C LEU A 160 -3.61 -4.09 -4.38
N LYS A 161 -3.94 -4.48 -5.61
CA LYS A 161 -4.08 -3.56 -6.74
C LYS A 161 -5.34 -2.70 -6.58
N ALA A 162 -6.46 -3.31 -6.19
CA ALA A 162 -7.70 -2.59 -5.90
C ALA A 162 -7.54 -1.63 -4.72
N GLN A 163 -6.91 -2.06 -3.62
CA GLN A 163 -6.63 -1.17 -2.49
C GLN A 163 -5.72 0.00 -2.89
N GLN A 164 -4.64 -0.27 -3.65
CA GLN A 164 -3.74 0.77 -4.14
C GLN A 164 -4.48 1.84 -4.93
N ASP A 165 -5.49 1.48 -5.73
CA ASP A 165 -6.24 2.46 -6.52
C ASP A 165 -6.98 3.46 -5.66
N VAL A 166 -7.60 3.00 -4.58
CA VAL A 166 -8.33 3.85 -3.64
C VAL A 166 -7.40 4.91 -3.05
N VAL A 167 -6.16 4.53 -2.73
CA VAL A 167 -5.19 5.41 -2.05
C VAL A 167 -4.10 5.98 -2.98
N ARG A 168 -4.18 5.72 -4.30
CA ARG A 168 -3.08 6.00 -5.27
C ARG A 168 -2.61 7.44 -5.20
N GLY A 169 -3.55 8.38 -5.21
CA GLY A 169 -3.21 9.80 -5.16
C GLY A 169 -2.47 10.19 -3.87
N ALA A 170 -2.81 9.59 -2.72
CA ALA A 170 -2.11 9.84 -1.46
C ALA A 170 -0.72 9.21 -1.46
N VAL A 171 -0.60 7.97 -1.94
CA VAL A 171 0.68 7.27 -2.08
C VAL A 171 1.65 8.06 -2.97
N GLU A 172 1.22 8.44 -4.18
CA GLU A 172 2.08 9.16 -5.13
C GLU A 172 2.53 10.51 -4.56
N ARG A 173 1.64 11.27 -3.91
CA ARG A 173 2.00 12.53 -3.25
C ARG A 173 3.02 12.33 -2.14
N ASN A 174 2.81 11.35 -1.27
CA ASN A 174 3.71 11.10 -0.14
C ASN A 174 5.08 10.62 -0.62
N MET A 175 5.13 9.69 -1.57
CA MET A 175 6.40 9.23 -2.16
C MET A 175 7.15 10.37 -2.85
N HIS A 176 6.46 11.23 -3.60
CA HIS A 176 7.08 12.39 -4.24
C HIS A 176 7.63 13.39 -3.22
N ARG A 177 6.96 13.58 -2.08
CA ARG A 177 7.47 14.39 -0.96
C ARG A 177 8.81 13.84 -0.47
N VAL A 178 8.92 12.51 -0.30
CA VAL A 178 10.15 11.83 0.10
C VAL A 178 11.28 12.03 -0.92
N LEU A 179 10.98 11.85 -2.21
CA LEU A 179 11.94 12.10 -3.29
C LEU A 179 12.44 13.55 -3.29
N HIS A 180 11.58 14.52 -2.98
CA HIS A 180 11.94 15.93 -3.00
C HIS A 180 12.84 16.34 -1.83
N HIS A 181 12.56 15.86 -0.60
CA HIS A 181 13.38 16.23 0.55
C HIS A 181 14.63 15.34 0.73
N GLY A 182 14.69 14.17 0.09
CA GLY A 182 15.90 13.33 0.01
C GLY A 182 16.31 12.60 1.30
N ASN A 183 15.44 12.56 2.32
CA ASN A 183 15.73 11.90 3.62
C ASN A 183 15.20 10.48 3.62
N TYR A 184 15.86 9.59 2.88
CA TYR A 184 15.39 8.23 2.64
C TYR A 184 15.48 7.29 3.85
N ILE A 185 16.36 7.60 4.80
CA ILE A 185 16.61 6.82 6.01
C ILE A 185 16.26 7.65 7.24
N MET A 186 15.34 7.16 8.08
CA MET A 186 14.90 7.86 9.30
C MET A 186 14.38 9.28 9.02
N GLY A 187 13.64 9.47 7.93
CA GLY A 187 13.02 10.74 7.56
C GLY A 187 11.81 11.09 8.44
N PRO A 188 11.18 12.27 8.22
CA PRO A 188 10.10 12.74 9.07
C PRO A 188 8.87 11.81 9.08
N GLU A 189 8.58 11.13 7.97
CA GLU A 189 7.49 10.15 7.86
C GLU A 189 7.63 8.99 8.84
N ILE A 190 8.85 8.65 9.27
CA ILE A 190 9.06 7.58 10.26
C ILE A 190 8.50 8.00 11.61
N ALA A 191 8.80 9.22 12.05
CA ALA A 191 8.29 9.74 13.32
C ALA A 191 6.76 9.94 13.25
N GLU A 192 6.25 10.47 12.13
CA GLU A 192 4.81 10.63 11.89
C GLU A 192 4.07 9.28 12.01
N LEU A 193 4.59 8.23 11.35
CA LEU A 193 4.02 6.91 11.40
C LEU A 193 4.14 6.26 12.78
N GLU A 194 5.31 6.34 13.44
CA GLU A 194 5.52 5.80 14.79
C GLU A 194 4.52 6.42 15.78
N THR A 195 4.29 7.74 15.74
CA THR A 195 3.29 8.40 16.57
C THR A 195 1.88 7.89 16.26
N ALA A 196 1.48 7.85 14.99
CA ALA A 196 0.14 7.39 14.60
C ALA A 196 -0.12 5.94 15.03
N LEU A 197 0.87 5.05 14.86
CA LEU A 197 0.78 3.65 15.27
C LEU A 197 0.65 3.50 16.79
N ALA A 198 1.47 4.23 17.57
CA ALA A 198 1.42 4.21 19.03
C ALA A 198 0.06 4.69 19.56
N GLU A 199 -0.44 5.80 19.04
CA GLU A 199 -1.76 6.35 19.39
C GLU A 199 -2.90 5.41 19.00
N TYR A 200 -2.82 4.78 17.82
CA TYR A 200 -3.83 3.82 17.39
C TYR A 200 -3.84 2.58 18.25
N VAL A 201 -2.70 2.02 18.63
CA VAL A 201 -2.70 0.83 19.49
C VAL A 201 -3.03 1.18 20.94
N GLY A 202 -2.66 2.39 21.39
CA GLY A 202 -2.88 2.88 22.75
C GLY A 202 -1.70 2.66 23.69
N VAL A 203 -0.47 2.69 23.17
CA VAL A 203 0.79 2.54 23.92
C VAL A 203 1.66 3.79 23.80
N LYS A 204 2.66 3.95 24.68
CA LYS A 204 3.57 5.09 24.65
C LYS A 204 4.56 5.06 23.48
N HIS A 205 5.09 3.89 23.14
CA HIS A 205 6.19 3.77 22.18
C HIS A 205 5.83 2.85 21.03
N CYS A 206 6.11 3.32 19.82
CA CYS A 206 6.21 2.51 18.62
C CYS A 206 7.58 2.73 17.98
N LEU A 207 8.20 1.66 17.48
CA LEU A 207 9.45 1.70 16.74
C LEU A 207 9.31 0.90 15.45
N THR A 208 9.30 1.59 14.32
CA THR A 208 9.28 0.92 13.01
C THR A 208 10.62 0.26 12.71
N VAL A 209 10.60 -0.93 12.11
CA VAL A 209 11.78 -1.74 11.81
C VAL A 209 11.69 -2.36 10.41
N ALA A 210 12.80 -2.95 9.95
CA ALA A 210 12.94 -3.47 8.60
C ALA A 210 11.98 -4.63 8.26
N SER A 211 11.60 -5.45 9.24
CA SER A 211 10.70 -6.58 9.03
C SER A 211 10.01 -7.02 10.33
N GLY A 212 8.98 -7.86 10.22
CA GLY A 212 8.37 -8.52 11.39
C GLY A 212 9.28 -9.56 12.06
N THR A 213 10.31 -10.04 11.35
CA THR A 213 11.31 -10.96 11.93
C THR A 213 12.34 -10.17 12.74
N ASP A 214 12.81 -9.04 12.20
CA ASP A 214 13.72 -8.12 12.87
C ASP A 214 13.09 -7.55 14.15
N SER A 215 11.79 -7.25 14.16
CA SER A 215 11.12 -6.81 15.40
C SER A 215 11.20 -7.86 16.49
N LEU A 216 10.93 -9.14 16.19
CA LEU A 216 11.05 -10.22 17.17
C LEU A 216 12.49 -10.40 17.67
N GLU A 217 13.48 -10.36 16.77
CA GLU A 217 14.89 -10.44 17.16
C GLU A 217 15.31 -9.27 18.05
N ILE A 218 14.91 -8.04 17.69
CA ILE A 218 15.19 -6.83 18.48
C ILE A 218 14.54 -6.93 19.87
N ALA A 219 13.31 -7.43 19.96
CA ALA A 219 12.63 -7.65 21.25
C ALA A 219 13.42 -8.62 22.15
N LEU A 220 13.84 -9.77 21.62
CA LEU A 220 14.64 -10.74 22.39
C LEU A 220 15.99 -10.15 22.83
N ARG A 221 16.68 -9.46 21.93
CA ARG A 221 17.97 -8.82 22.25
C ARG A 221 17.81 -7.71 23.30
N ALA A 222 16.71 -6.96 23.27
CA ALA A 222 16.43 -5.91 24.26
C ALA A 222 16.19 -6.49 25.66
N LEU A 223 15.65 -7.71 25.75
CA LEU A 223 15.52 -8.46 27.01
C LEU A 223 16.82 -9.17 27.43
N GLY A 224 17.88 -9.11 26.61
CA GLY A 224 19.14 -9.79 26.87
C GLY A 224 19.07 -11.31 26.71
N ILE A 225 18.04 -11.83 26.04
CA ILE A 225 17.84 -13.28 25.84
C ILE A 225 18.93 -13.84 24.92
N GLY A 226 19.52 -14.96 25.33
CA GLY A 226 20.60 -15.60 24.57
C GLY A 226 20.94 -17.02 25.02
N PRO A 227 22.21 -17.45 24.86
CA PRO A 227 22.65 -18.81 25.17
C PRO A 227 22.32 -19.25 26.61
N GLY A 228 21.59 -20.35 26.73
CA GLY A 228 21.17 -20.92 28.01
C GLY A 228 19.76 -20.54 28.44
N ASP A 229 19.13 -19.59 27.75
CA ASP A 229 17.75 -19.20 27.99
C ASP A 229 16.75 -20.06 27.19
N GLU A 230 15.54 -20.15 27.71
CA GLU A 230 14.39 -20.77 27.05
C GLU A 230 13.31 -19.72 26.78
N VAL A 231 12.69 -19.78 25.60
CA VAL A 231 11.54 -18.95 25.23
C VAL A 231 10.39 -19.86 24.82
N ILE A 232 9.27 -19.75 25.53
CA ILE A 232 8.07 -20.55 25.22
C ILE A 232 7.40 -19.97 23.98
N THR A 233 7.07 -20.80 22.99
CA THR A 233 6.29 -20.40 21.81
C THR A 233 5.49 -21.60 21.26
N VAL A 234 4.89 -21.46 20.08
CA VAL A 234 4.09 -22.51 19.44
C VAL A 234 4.80 -23.13 18.23
N PRO A 235 4.59 -24.43 17.94
CA PRO A 235 5.14 -25.07 16.74
C PRO A 235 4.25 -24.83 15.49
N PHE A 236 2.97 -24.50 15.67
CA PHE A 236 2.03 -24.19 14.59
C PHE A 236 1.99 -22.67 14.35
N THR A 237 3.00 -22.16 13.64
CA THR A 237 3.13 -20.74 13.28
C THR A 237 4.07 -20.59 12.07
N TRP A 238 4.29 -19.35 11.62
CA TRP A 238 5.36 -19.03 10.69
C TRP A 238 6.73 -19.18 11.35
N ILE A 239 7.73 -19.64 10.59
CA ILE A 239 9.05 -20.03 11.11
C ILE A 239 9.76 -18.94 11.92
N SER A 240 9.54 -17.66 11.59
CA SER A 240 10.19 -16.53 12.27
C SER A 240 10.01 -16.56 13.79
N SER A 241 8.86 -17.01 14.33
CA SER A 241 8.61 -17.02 15.78
C SER A 241 9.57 -17.95 16.56
N ALA A 242 10.06 -19.03 15.92
CA ALA A 242 11.03 -19.96 16.52
C ALA A 242 12.46 -19.74 16.02
N GLU A 243 12.63 -19.33 14.76
CA GLU A 243 13.93 -19.09 14.13
C GLU A 243 14.74 -18.04 14.89
N ILE A 244 14.12 -16.91 15.23
CA ILE A 244 14.78 -15.80 15.94
C ILE A 244 15.23 -16.20 17.35
N ILE A 245 14.53 -17.12 18.01
CA ILE A 245 14.93 -17.65 19.33
C ILE A 245 16.27 -18.38 19.17
N GLY A 246 16.39 -19.22 18.14
CA GLY A 246 17.64 -19.91 17.81
C GLY A 246 18.74 -18.96 17.35
N LEU A 247 18.42 -17.91 16.58
CA LEU A 247 19.41 -16.94 16.08
C LEU A 247 20.03 -16.09 17.20
N VAL A 248 19.28 -15.76 18.26
CA VAL A 248 19.86 -15.11 19.45
C VAL A 248 20.59 -16.11 20.38
N GLY A 249 20.51 -17.41 20.09
CA GLY A 249 21.20 -18.48 20.81
C GLY A 249 20.38 -19.14 21.93
N ALA A 250 19.13 -18.74 22.11
CA ALA A 250 18.21 -19.33 23.09
C ALA A 250 17.55 -20.61 22.53
N THR A 251 16.82 -21.33 23.39
CA THR A 251 16.11 -22.57 23.03
C THR A 251 14.60 -22.32 22.94
N PRO A 252 13.95 -22.57 21.79
CA PRO A 252 12.49 -22.53 21.73
C PRO A 252 11.89 -23.72 22.49
N VAL A 253 10.94 -23.45 23.37
CA VAL A 253 10.17 -24.46 24.10
C VAL A 253 8.75 -24.44 23.56
N PHE A 254 8.32 -25.54 22.93
CA PHE A 254 7.04 -25.59 22.25
C PHE A 254 5.90 -25.97 23.21
N VAL A 255 4.90 -25.10 23.26
CA VAL A 255 3.57 -25.39 23.80
C VAL A 255 2.61 -25.55 22.63
N ASP A 256 1.78 -26.57 22.70
CA ASP A 256 0.83 -26.91 21.64
C ASP A 256 -0.29 -25.86 21.54
N ILE A 257 -1.05 -25.92 20.44
CA ILE A 257 -2.14 -24.98 20.17
C ILE A 257 -3.51 -25.53 20.62
N GLU A 258 -4.49 -24.63 20.72
CA GLU A 258 -5.91 -24.99 20.76
C GLU A 258 -6.41 -25.30 19.35
N PRO A 259 -7.21 -26.36 19.14
CA PRO A 259 -7.64 -26.75 17.79
C PRO A 259 -8.64 -25.79 17.15
N GLU A 260 -9.37 -24.99 17.94
CA GLU A 260 -10.36 -24.03 17.44
C GLU A 260 -9.74 -22.68 17.07
N SER A 261 -8.88 -22.14 17.94
CA SER A 261 -8.29 -20.81 17.76
C SER A 261 -6.98 -20.86 16.96
N PHE A 262 -6.31 -22.02 16.94
CA PHE A 262 -4.95 -22.23 16.46
C PHE A 262 -3.86 -21.44 17.21
N ASN A 263 -4.24 -20.78 18.30
CA ASN A 263 -3.31 -20.06 19.17
C ASN A 263 -2.79 -20.96 20.30
N ILE A 264 -1.78 -20.51 21.02
CA ILE A 264 -1.16 -21.25 22.14
C ILE A 264 -2.22 -21.72 23.14
N ASN A 265 -2.17 -23.00 23.54
CA ASN A 265 -3.02 -23.54 24.59
C ASN A 265 -2.51 -23.06 25.95
N VAL A 266 -3.26 -22.12 26.54
CA VAL A 266 -2.90 -21.45 27.79
C VAL A 266 -2.74 -22.43 28.96
N GLU A 267 -3.58 -23.46 29.03
CA GLU A 267 -3.56 -24.48 30.09
C GLU A 267 -2.25 -25.30 30.10
N ARG A 268 -1.52 -25.31 28.98
CA ARG A 268 -0.29 -26.08 28.81
C ARG A 268 0.99 -25.25 29.04
N ILE A 269 0.87 -23.93 29.22
CA ILE A 269 2.03 -23.02 29.38
C ILE A 269 2.77 -23.31 30.68
N GLU A 270 2.07 -23.35 31.82
CA GLU A 270 2.71 -23.42 33.14
C GLU A 270 3.53 -24.71 33.32
N ALA A 271 3.12 -25.81 32.67
CA ALA A 271 3.86 -27.08 32.65
C ALA A 271 5.15 -27.04 31.81
N ALA A 272 5.30 -26.07 30.91
CA ALA A 272 6.48 -25.90 30.07
C ALA A 272 7.51 -24.93 30.68
N ILE A 273 7.17 -24.23 31.76
CA ILE A 273 8.08 -23.29 32.44
C ILE A 273 9.17 -24.07 33.18
N THR A 274 10.41 -23.61 33.00
CA THR A 274 11.60 -24.11 33.71
C THR A 274 12.37 -22.94 34.32
N PRO A 275 13.38 -23.18 35.18
CA PRO A 275 14.26 -22.12 35.66
C PRO A 275 15.05 -21.38 34.58
N ARG A 276 15.08 -21.89 33.33
CA ARG A 276 15.73 -21.23 32.18
C ARG A 276 14.75 -20.38 31.37
N THR A 277 13.44 -20.49 31.61
CA THR A 277 12.45 -19.71 30.85
C THR A 277 12.61 -18.23 31.16
N GLN A 278 12.81 -17.41 30.12
CA GLN A 278 12.93 -15.95 30.23
C GLN A 278 11.72 -15.21 29.66
N ALA A 279 11.05 -15.78 28.66
CA ALA A 279 9.91 -15.15 28.02
C ALA A 279 8.89 -16.16 27.47
N ILE A 280 7.67 -15.66 27.28
CA ILE A 280 6.59 -16.33 26.54
C ILE A 280 6.33 -15.50 25.28
N LEU A 281 6.41 -16.15 24.12
CA LEU A 281 6.21 -15.55 22.80
C LEU A 281 4.99 -16.20 22.13
N PRO A 282 3.76 -15.83 22.55
CA PRO A 282 2.54 -16.24 21.87
C PRO A 282 2.40 -15.56 20.50
N VAL A 283 1.65 -16.20 19.60
CA VAL A 283 1.34 -15.68 18.27
C VAL A 283 -0.15 -15.40 18.19
N SER A 284 -0.53 -14.22 17.70
CA SER A 284 -1.92 -13.86 17.38
C SER A 284 -2.24 -14.34 15.96
N LEU A 285 -2.42 -15.65 15.79
CA LEU A 285 -2.47 -16.33 14.50
C LEU A 285 -3.74 -16.00 13.71
N PHE A 286 -3.62 -15.84 12.39
CA PHE A 286 -4.69 -15.48 11.45
C PHE A 286 -5.46 -14.20 11.81
N GLY A 287 -4.86 -13.34 12.65
CA GLY A 287 -5.47 -12.09 13.11
C GLY A 287 -6.30 -12.22 14.39
N GLN A 288 -6.35 -13.40 15.01
CA GLN A 288 -7.05 -13.63 16.27
C GLN A 288 -6.06 -13.67 17.44
N MET A 289 -6.35 -12.91 18.49
CA MET A 289 -5.52 -12.84 19.70
C MET A 289 -5.79 -14.04 20.62
N PRO A 290 -4.76 -14.69 21.22
CA PRO A 290 -4.97 -15.63 22.34
C PRO A 290 -5.53 -14.91 23.58
N ASP A 291 -5.90 -15.67 24.62
CA ASP A 291 -6.27 -15.09 25.91
C ASP A 291 -5.04 -14.48 26.62
N TYR A 292 -4.74 -13.23 26.28
CA TYR A 292 -3.62 -12.49 26.85
C TYR A 292 -3.82 -12.22 28.34
N ALA A 293 -5.05 -12.10 28.83
CA ALA A 293 -5.30 -11.91 30.26
C ALA A 293 -4.79 -13.13 31.05
N ALA A 294 -5.09 -14.34 30.57
CA ALA A 294 -4.62 -15.57 31.20
C ALA A 294 -3.11 -15.78 31.01
N ILE A 295 -2.56 -15.50 29.83
CA ILE A 295 -1.10 -15.61 29.57
C ILE A 295 -0.32 -14.65 30.46
N ASN A 296 -0.71 -13.38 30.53
CA ASN A 296 -0.06 -12.37 31.37
C ASN A 296 -0.14 -12.77 32.85
N ALA A 297 -1.29 -13.26 33.32
CA ALA A 297 -1.42 -13.73 34.69
C ALA A 297 -0.49 -14.91 35.02
N ILE A 298 -0.20 -15.79 34.05
CA ILE A 298 0.82 -16.84 34.21
C ILE A 298 2.21 -16.21 34.26
N ALA A 299 2.53 -15.35 33.30
CA ALA A 299 3.84 -14.70 33.21
C ALA A 299 4.19 -13.93 34.49
N ASP A 300 3.25 -13.16 35.03
CA ASP A 300 3.42 -12.37 36.26
C ASP A 300 3.75 -13.25 37.48
N ARG A 301 3.11 -14.42 37.63
CA ARG A 301 3.38 -15.34 38.74
C ARG A 301 4.80 -15.91 38.72
N HIS A 302 5.38 -16.02 37.52
CA HIS A 302 6.71 -16.61 37.31
C HIS A 302 7.78 -15.55 37.00
N GLY A 303 7.42 -14.26 36.98
CA GLY A 303 8.35 -13.17 36.66
C GLY A 303 8.84 -13.20 35.20
N LEU A 304 8.02 -13.69 34.27
CA LEU A 304 8.35 -13.81 32.85
C LEU A 304 7.83 -12.60 32.06
N THR A 305 8.51 -12.27 30.97
CA THR A 305 8.03 -11.26 30.01
C THR A 305 7.20 -11.91 28.91
N VAL A 306 6.12 -11.25 28.47
CA VAL A 306 5.32 -11.69 27.32
C VAL A 306 5.64 -10.83 26.11
N ILE A 307 5.94 -11.48 24.98
CA ILE A 307 6.18 -10.85 23.67
C ILE A 307 5.07 -11.31 22.72
N GLU A 308 4.13 -10.44 22.39
CA GLU A 308 3.14 -10.77 21.35
C GLU A 308 3.81 -10.76 19.97
N ASP A 309 3.71 -11.87 19.24
CA ASP A 309 3.87 -11.89 17.78
C ASP A 309 2.52 -11.56 17.13
N ALA A 310 2.33 -10.26 16.88
CA ALA A 310 1.18 -9.67 16.21
C ALA A 310 1.38 -9.51 14.70
N ALA A 311 2.27 -10.29 14.06
CA ALA A 311 2.53 -10.15 12.64
C ALA A 311 1.29 -10.37 11.74
N GLN A 312 0.19 -10.90 12.27
CA GLN A 312 -1.05 -11.14 11.53
C GLN A 312 -2.26 -10.39 12.12
N SER A 313 -2.11 -9.69 13.25
CA SER A 313 -3.21 -9.19 14.06
C SER A 313 -3.23 -7.70 14.32
N PHE A 314 -2.36 -6.91 13.66
CA PHE A 314 -2.45 -5.45 13.77
C PHE A 314 -3.86 -4.97 13.39
N GLY A 315 -4.55 -4.31 14.33
CA GLY A 315 -5.95 -3.89 14.21
C GLY A 315 -6.99 -4.83 14.84
N ALA A 316 -6.61 -6.03 15.28
CA ALA A 316 -7.48 -6.91 16.05
C ALA A 316 -7.75 -6.34 17.45
N THR A 317 -8.87 -6.76 18.05
CA THR A 317 -9.27 -6.36 19.41
C THR A 317 -9.69 -7.56 20.25
N GLN A 318 -9.43 -7.45 21.56
CA GLN A 318 -9.92 -8.35 22.59
C GLN A 318 -10.25 -7.50 23.82
N ASN A 319 -11.48 -7.60 24.34
CA ASN A 319 -11.93 -6.87 25.53
C ASN A 319 -11.65 -5.35 25.46
N ASP A 320 -12.01 -4.71 24.34
CA ASP A 320 -11.79 -3.29 24.04
C ASP A 320 -10.33 -2.82 23.98
N GLN A 321 -9.38 -3.75 24.13
CA GLN A 321 -7.95 -3.49 23.93
C GLN A 321 -7.50 -4.02 22.56
N ARG A 322 -6.50 -3.36 21.98
CA ARG A 322 -5.99 -3.71 20.64
C ARG A 322 -4.82 -4.67 20.76
N SER A 323 -4.66 -5.54 19.76
CA SER A 323 -3.40 -6.22 19.52
C SER A 323 -2.27 -5.18 19.43
N CYS A 324 -1.09 -5.57 19.86
CA CYS A 324 0.08 -4.74 20.12
C CYS A 324 0.06 -3.91 21.42
N ALA A 325 -1.02 -3.93 22.20
CA ALA A 325 -1.12 -3.23 23.49
C ALA A 325 -1.25 -4.15 24.71
N MET A 326 -1.34 -5.48 24.49
CA MET A 326 -1.75 -6.42 25.54
C MET A 326 -0.60 -6.95 26.40
N THR A 327 0.64 -6.78 25.96
CA THR A 327 1.82 -7.45 26.52
C THR A 327 2.95 -6.46 26.74
N THR A 328 4.02 -6.88 27.42
CA THR A 328 5.18 -6.03 27.72
C THR A 328 5.85 -5.49 26.45
N ILE A 329 6.01 -6.35 25.45
CA ILE A 329 6.46 -5.99 24.11
C ILE A 329 5.49 -6.64 23.13
N ALA A 330 5.17 -5.96 22.04
CA ALA A 330 4.55 -6.59 20.89
C ALA A 330 5.31 -6.26 19.61
N SER A 331 5.30 -7.22 18.68
CA SER A 331 5.98 -7.17 17.39
C SER A 331 4.94 -7.36 16.29
N THR A 332 4.96 -6.54 15.24
CA THR A 332 4.09 -6.73 14.07
C THR A 332 4.85 -6.65 12.75
N SER A 333 4.18 -7.02 11.67
CA SER A 333 4.69 -7.03 10.30
C SER A 333 3.83 -6.16 9.40
N PHE A 334 4.50 -5.40 8.53
CA PHE A 334 3.90 -4.65 7.44
C PHE A 334 4.19 -5.28 6.08
N PHE A 335 4.48 -6.58 6.02
CA PHE A 335 4.62 -7.29 4.74
C PHE A 335 3.37 -7.06 3.87
N PRO A 336 3.45 -6.97 2.53
CA PRO A 336 2.38 -6.38 1.72
C PRO A 336 1.03 -7.11 1.82
N ALA A 337 1.05 -8.42 2.08
CA ALA A 337 -0.14 -9.24 2.23
C ALA A 337 -0.78 -9.20 3.64
N LYS A 338 -0.18 -8.48 4.61
CA LYS A 338 -0.77 -8.31 5.95
C LYS A 338 -1.99 -7.38 5.88
N PRO A 339 -2.93 -7.45 6.85
CA PRO A 339 -4.10 -6.56 6.88
C PRO A 339 -3.74 -5.07 6.76
N PHE A 340 -2.63 -4.68 7.38
CA PHE A 340 -2.00 -3.37 7.22
C PHE A 340 -0.55 -3.55 6.75
N GLY A 341 -0.31 -3.42 5.44
CA GLY A 341 0.98 -3.69 4.81
C GLY A 341 1.51 -2.56 3.91
N CYS A 342 2.83 -2.44 3.81
CA CYS A 342 3.53 -1.50 2.93
C CYS A 342 3.78 -2.13 1.54
N TYR A 343 4.64 -1.51 0.72
CA TYR A 343 5.05 -2.03 -0.60
C TYR A 343 6.50 -2.54 -0.58
N GLY A 344 6.83 -3.30 0.44
CA GLY A 344 8.14 -3.89 0.70
C GLY A 344 8.10 -4.68 2.01
N ASP A 345 9.26 -4.91 2.60
CA ASP A 345 9.34 -5.42 3.96
C ASP A 345 9.20 -4.29 4.99
N GLY A 346 8.65 -4.64 6.16
CA GLY A 346 8.48 -3.72 7.27
C GLY A 346 7.93 -4.41 8.51
N GLY A 347 8.12 -3.80 9.66
CA GLY A 347 7.54 -4.20 10.92
C GLY A 347 7.54 -3.07 11.94
N ALA A 348 7.04 -3.34 13.13
CA ALA A 348 7.13 -2.41 14.26
C ALA A 348 7.14 -3.14 15.60
N LEU A 349 7.72 -2.47 16.59
CA LEU A 349 7.69 -2.84 18.00
C LEU A 349 6.83 -1.86 18.79
N PHE A 350 6.15 -2.36 19.81
CA PHE A 350 5.25 -1.60 20.68
C PHE A 350 5.56 -1.92 22.15
N THR A 351 5.58 -0.90 23.01
CA THR A 351 5.74 -1.06 24.45
C THR A 351 5.34 0.22 25.22
N ASP A 352 5.00 0.07 26.50
CA ASP A 352 4.82 1.18 27.45
C ASP A 352 6.06 1.45 28.32
N ASP A 353 7.10 0.62 28.19
CA ASP A 353 8.34 0.70 28.96
C ASP A 353 9.37 1.60 28.24
N ASP A 354 9.71 2.72 28.87
CA ASP A 354 10.67 3.69 28.33
C ASP A 354 12.07 3.09 28.15
N HIS A 355 12.49 2.22 29.06
CA HIS A 355 13.82 1.60 29.01
C HIS A 355 13.91 0.58 27.87
N LEU A 356 12.91 -0.28 27.71
CA LEU A 356 12.84 -1.21 26.59
C LEU A 356 12.79 -0.47 25.26
N ALA A 357 12.00 0.62 25.18
CA ALA A 357 11.95 1.46 23.98
C ALA A 357 13.33 2.04 23.63
N GLU A 358 14.11 2.52 24.61
CA GLU A 358 15.48 2.99 24.39
C GLU A 358 16.42 1.87 23.89
N GLN A 359 16.38 0.69 24.52
CA GLN A 359 17.20 -0.46 24.09
C GLN A 359 16.85 -0.89 22.66
N MET A 360 15.57 -1.06 22.35
CA MET A 360 15.10 -1.45 21.01
C MET A 360 15.49 -0.40 19.96
N ARG A 361 15.39 0.90 20.29
CA ARG A 361 15.81 1.98 19.39
C ARG A 361 17.30 1.91 19.08
N ALA A 362 18.12 1.68 20.09
CA ALA A 362 19.56 1.54 19.93
C ALA A 362 19.90 0.30 19.08
N ILE A 363 19.35 -0.88 19.41
CA ILE A 363 19.58 -2.15 18.70
C ILE A 363 19.21 -2.01 17.22
N ARG A 364 18.06 -1.40 16.90
CA ARG A 364 17.62 -1.09 15.52
C ARG A 364 18.67 -0.33 14.70
N THR A 365 19.49 0.50 15.36
CA THR A 365 20.50 1.35 14.72
C THR A 365 21.91 1.00 15.21
N HIS A 366 22.32 -0.25 14.97
CA HIS A 366 23.65 -0.78 15.29
C HIS A 366 24.04 -0.68 16.77
N GLY A 367 23.08 -0.75 17.68
CA GLY A 367 23.32 -0.64 19.12
C GLY A 367 23.75 0.75 19.58
N GLY A 368 23.56 1.77 18.75
CA GLY A 368 23.99 3.14 19.01
C GLY A 368 23.00 3.91 19.87
N VAL A 369 23.45 4.39 21.03
CA VAL A 369 22.66 5.32 21.88
C VAL A 369 22.95 6.78 21.55
N GLN A 370 24.15 7.04 21.01
CA GLN A 370 24.60 8.35 20.52
C GLN A 370 25.45 8.14 19.28
N ARG A 371 25.63 9.18 18.47
CA ARG A 371 26.43 9.10 17.24
C ARG A 371 27.85 8.62 17.55
N HIS A 372 28.26 7.52 16.93
CA HIS A 372 29.56 6.84 17.13
C HIS A 372 29.78 6.21 18.51
N HIS A 373 28.73 6.03 19.32
CA HIS A 373 28.80 5.34 20.62
C HIS A 373 27.79 4.18 20.65
N HIS A 374 28.32 2.95 20.58
CA HIS A 374 27.56 1.72 20.38
C HIS A 374 27.78 0.72 21.53
N PRO A 375 27.14 0.94 22.70
CA PRO A 375 27.32 0.08 23.87
C PRO A 375 26.64 -1.31 23.74
N LEU A 376 25.71 -1.46 22.80
CA LEU A 376 24.98 -2.71 22.56
C LEU A 376 25.43 -3.34 21.23
N LEU A 377 25.27 -4.65 21.12
CA LEU A 377 25.24 -5.30 19.81
C LEU A 377 23.87 -5.01 19.18
N GLY A 378 23.87 -4.47 17.97
CA GLY A 378 22.64 -4.22 17.23
C GLY A 378 22.77 -4.59 15.75
N MET A 379 21.82 -4.11 14.96
CA MET A 379 21.68 -4.45 13.56
C MET A 379 21.30 -3.23 12.72
N ASN A 380 21.22 -3.39 11.40
CA ASN A 380 20.58 -2.41 10.53
C ASN A 380 19.10 -2.75 10.36
N GLY A 381 18.31 -2.55 11.41
CA GLY A 381 16.90 -2.94 11.44
C GLY A 381 15.96 -1.79 11.04
N ARG A 382 16.42 -0.81 10.25
CA ARG A 382 15.66 0.44 9.97
C ARG A 382 14.56 0.20 8.95
N PHE A 383 13.44 0.90 9.13
CA PHE A 383 12.35 0.99 8.15
C PHE A 383 12.57 2.18 7.21
N ASP A 384 12.28 2.00 5.92
CA ASP A 384 12.52 3.04 4.91
C ASP A 384 11.47 4.15 4.98
N THR A 385 11.90 5.40 4.84
CA THR A 385 10.99 6.57 4.80
C THR A 385 9.96 6.45 3.67
N LEU A 386 10.34 5.83 2.54
CA LEU A 386 9.41 5.56 1.43
C LEU A 386 8.28 4.62 1.83
N GLN A 387 8.56 3.58 2.62
CA GLN A 387 7.53 2.64 3.06
C GLN A 387 6.65 3.27 4.14
N ALA A 388 7.19 4.14 4.99
CA ALA A 388 6.38 4.92 5.93
C ALA A 388 5.43 5.87 5.21
N ALA A 389 5.88 6.56 4.16
CA ALA A 389 5.02 7.36 3.28
C ALA A 389 3.85 6.55 2.67
N VAL A 390 4.10 5.30 2.28
CA VAL A 390 3.07 4.38 1.78
C VAL A 390 2.07 4.00 2.87
N LEU A 391 2.55 3.65 4.07
CA LEU A 391 1.67 3.29 5.19
C LEU A 391 0.81 4.46 5.66
N LEU A 392 1.36 5.67 5.72
CA LEU A 392 0.61 6.88 6.04
C LEU A 392 -0.52 7.15 5.02
N ALA A 393 -0.30 6.84 3.74
CA ALA A 393 -1.35 6.96 2.73
C ALA A 393 -2.46 5.89 2.85
N LYS A 394 -2.15 4.75 3.49
CA LYS A 394 -3.11 3.68 3.81
C LYS A 394 -3.77 3.86 5.17
N TRP A 395 -3.28 4.80 5.98
CA TRP A 395 -3.77 5.03 7.34
C TRP A 395 -5.25 5.43 7.29
N PRO A 396 -6.13 4.78 8.07
CA PRO A 396 -7.53 5.17 8.11
C PRO A 396 -7.65 6.60 8.66
N LEU A 397 -8.35 7.45 7.91
CA LEU A 397 -8.75 8.80 8.33
C LEU A 397 -9.87 8.74 9.38
#